data_AF-A0A329S8F4-F1
#
_entry.id   AF-A0A329S8F4-F1
#
_cell.length_a   1.000
_cell.length_b   1.000
_cell.length_c   1.000
_cell.angle_alpha   90.00
_cell.angle_beta   90.00
_cell.angle_gamma   90.00
#
_symmetry.space_group_name_H-M   'P 1'
#
loop_
_entity.id
_entity.type
_entity.pdbx_description
1 polymer ?
#
loop_
_entity_poly.entity_id
_entity_poly.type
_entity_poly.pdbx_seq_one_letter_code
_entity_poly.pdbx_strand_id
1 'polypeptide(L)'
;MTSISKPFNYIVSTTQENQQVGKILAGWDSKAEPCLPTLNVCDAVVRHKIQQLQHALFASAFGFSDSMNLRYDVLEVLMAVAMLHYHDMLQLAPEGPYIERMKRTIKQFSITETELASWAFTIHSDLVARRKSPANAESATALTVDDLVEKQTTLIQQ
;
A
#
# COMPACT_ATOMS: atom_id res chain seq x y z
N MET A 1 -5.81 -25.45 31.28
CA MET A 1 -5.72 -24.07 30.73
C MET A 1 -4.26 -23.65 30.81
N THR A 2 -3.58 -23.55 29.67
CA THR A 2 -2.16 -23.17 29.63
C THR A 2 -2.04 -21.67 29.90
N SER A 3 -1.63 -21.32 31.11
CA SER A 3 -1.28 -19.95 31.48
C SER A 3 -0.06 -19.53 30.66
N ILE A 4 -0.30 -18.85 29.54
CA ILE A 4 0.74 -18.13 28.82
C ILE A 4 1.17 -17.00 29.75
N SER A 5 2.46 -16.96 30.10
CA SER A 5 2.95 -15.93 31.02
C SER A 5 2.68 -14.52 30.45
N LYS A 6 2.34 -13.56 31.32
CA LYS A 6 2.08 -12.15 30.97
C LYS A 6 3.00 -11.59 29.85
N PRO A 7 4.34 -11.78 29.89
CA PRO A 7 5.22 -11.26 28.84
C PRO A 7 5.04 -11.92 27.47
N PHE A 8 4.68 -13.21 27.41
CA PHE A 8 4.36 -13.87 26.14
C PHE A 8 3.02 -13.39 25.58
N ASN A 9 2.03 -13.13 26.43
CA ASN A 9 0.77 -12.55 25.98
C ASN A 9 1.00 -11.15 25.41
N TYR A 10 1.80 -10.32 26.09
CA TYR A 10 2.22 -9.01 25.61
C TYR A 10 2.92 -9.09 24.25
N ILE A 11 3.92 -9.95 24.07
CA ILE A 11 4.63 -10.10 22.78
C ILE A 11 3.69 -10.52 21.65
N VAL A 12 2.76 -11.43 21.93
CA VAL A 12 1.81 -11.95 20.94
C VAL A 12 0.73 -10.92 20.59
N SER A 13 0.20 -10.19 21.58
CA SER A 13 -0.87 -9.20 21.36
C SER A 13 -0.37 -7.86 20.83
N THR A 14 0.85 -7.44 21.18
CA THR A 14 1.40 -6.12 20.80
C THR A 14 1.46 -5.94 19.28
N THR A 15 1.73 -6.99 18.51
CA THR A 15 1.75 -6.88 17.05
C THR A 15 0.36 -6.54 16.50
N GLN A 16 -0.68 -7.20 17.01
CA GLN A 16 -2.06 -6.98 16.58
C GLN A 16 -2.56 -5.61 17.06
N GLU A 17 -2.25 -5.22 18.30
CA GLU A 17 -2.59 -3.90 18.85
C GLU A 17 -1.89 -2.78 18.07
N ASN A 18 -0.59 -2.91 17.77
CA ASN A 18 0.14 -1.94 16.97
C ASN A 18 -0.41 -1.82 15.55
N GLN A 19 -0.88 -2.92 14.94
CA GLN A 19 -1.58 -2.87 13.67
C GLN A 19 -2.91 -2.12 13.77
N GLN A 20 -3.68 -2.32 14.85
CA GLN A 20 -4.93 -1.58 15.08
C GLN A 20 -4.66 -0.08 15.28
N VAL A 21 -3.67 0.27 16.11
CA VAL A 21 -3.27 1.67 16.32
C VAL A 21 -2.80 2.29 15.01
N GLY A 22 -1.96 1.58 14.24
CA GLY A 22 -1.48 2.03 12.93
C GLY A 22 -2.60 2.30 11.94
N LYS A 23 -3.64 1.45 11.90
CA LYS A 23 -4.84 1.69 11.09
C LYS A 23 -5.58 2.95 11.53
N ILE A 24 -5.87 3.09 12.82
CA ILE A 24 -6.58 4.26 13.37
C ILE A 24 -5.82 5.56 13.04
N LEU A 25 -4.50 5.58 13.25
CA LEU A 25 -3.66 6.74 12.96
C LEU A 25 -3.58 7.05 11.46
N ALA A 26 -3.70 6.06 10.60
CA ALA A 26 -3.81 6.26 9.15
C ALA A 26 -5.21 6.72 8.70
N GLY A 27 -6.16 6.90 9.63
CA GLY A 27 -7.55 7.26 9.34
C GLY A 27 -8.43 6.09 8.91
N TRP A 28 -8.00 4.86 9.18
CA TRP A 28 -8.72 3.63 8.86
C TRP A 28 -9.48 3.11 10.08
N ASP A 29 -10.60 2.41 9.83
CA ASP A 29 -11.24 1.64 10.88
C ASP A 29 -10.29 0.53 11.39
N SER A 30 -10.27 0.33 12.71
CA SER A 30 -9.39 -0.64 13.36
C SER A 30 -9.57 -2.09 12.87
N LYS A 31 -10.78 -2.43 12.40
CA LYS A 31 -11.15 -3.74 11.86
C LYS A 31 -11.12 -3.77 10.33
N ALA A 32 -10.96 -2.63 9.65
CA ALA A 32 -10.85 -2.61 8.19
C ALA A 32 -9.66 -3.46 7.73
N GLU A 33 -9.91 -4.36 6.80
CA GLU A 33 -8.83 -5.07 6.13
C GLU A 33 -8.17 -4.15 5.09
N PRO A 34 -6.82 -4.09 5.05
CA PRO A 34 -6.10 -3.34 4.04
C PRO A 34 -6.37 -3.90 2.65
N CYS A 35 -7.17 -3.16 1.87
CA CYS A 35 -7.31 -3.43 0.45
C CYS A 35 -6.18 -2.69 -0.30
N LEU A 36 -5.23 -3.46 -0.82
CA LEU A 36 -4.10 -2.93 -1.58
C LEU A 36 -4.42 -2.91 -3.09
N PRO A 37 -3.84 -1.96 -3.84
CA PRO A 37 -3.89 -2.01 -5.29
C PRO A 37 -3.09 -3.20 -5.81
N THR A 38 -3.53 -3.78 -6.92
CA THR A 38 -2.89 -4.93 -7.57
C THR A 38 -2.76 -4.67 -9.07
N LEU A 39 -1.71 -5.21 -9.68
CA LEU A 39 -1.53 -5.21 -11.12
C LEU A 39 -2.23 -6.39 -11.79
N ASN A 40 -2.85 -7.28 -11.01
CA ASN A 40 -3.55 -8.46 -11.54
C ASN A 40 -4.79 -8.13 -12.37
N VAL A 41 -5.34 -6.92 -12.23
CA VAL A 41 -6.45 -6.41 -13.04
C VAL A 41 -6.04 -6.12 -14.49
N CYS A 42 -4.76 -5.87 -14.74
CA CYS A 42 -4.25 -5.62 -16.08
C CYS A 42 -4.06 -6.93 -16.84
N ASP A 43 -4.32 -6.90 -18.15
CA ASP A 43 -4.04 -8.01 -19.05
C ASP A 43 -2.53 -8.30 -19.12
N ALA A 44 -2.18 -9.47 -19.67
CA ALA A 44 -0.79 -9.94 -19.70
C ALA A 44 0.16 -9.01 -20.47
N VAL A 45 -0.32 -8.36 -21.54
CA VAL A 45 0.50 -7.47 -22.37
C VAL A 45 0.81 -6.18 -21.59
N VAL A 46 -0.21 -5.58 -20.98
CA VAL A 46 -0.05 -4.40 -20.12
C VAL A 46 0.83 -4.73 -18.92
N ARG A 47 0.62 -5.88 -18.27
CA ARG A 47 1.42 -6.31 -17.12
C ARG A 47 2.89 -6.46 -17.48
N HIS A 48 3.21 -7.00 -18.65
CA HIS A 48 4.59 -7.11 -19.12
C HIS A 48 5.23 -5.72 -19.30
N LYS A 49 4.52 -4.76 -19.92
CA LYS A 49 5.01 -3.37 -20.04
C LYS A 49 5.23 -2.73 -18.66
N ILE A 50 4.29 -2.92 -17.72
CA ILE A 50 4.42 -2.39 -16.35
C ILE A 50 5.61 -3.01 -15.62
N GLN A 51 5.88 -4.31 -15.79
CA GLN A 51 7.05 -4.96 -15.21
C GLN A 51 8.37 -4.41 -15.75
N GLN A 52 8.45 -4.12 -17.06
CA GLN A 52 9.62 -3.47 -17.65
C GLN A 52 9.84 -2.07 -17.08
N LEU A 53 8.75 -1.29 -16.96
CA LEU A 53 8.75 0.04 -16.35
C LEU A 53 9.19 -0.03 -14.87
N GLN A 54 8.63 -0.98 -14.10
CA GLN A 54 8.95 -1.22 -12.69
C GLN A 54 10.44 -1.50 -12.50
N HIS A 55 11.00 -2.42 -13.29
CA HIS A 55 12.40 -2.81 -13.19
C HIS A 55 13.32 -1.61 -13.43
N ALA A 56 13.08 -0.85 -14.51
CA ALA A 56 13.92 0.30 -14.84
C ALA A 56 13.76 1.47 -13.85
N LEU A 57 12.52 1.77 -13.43
CA LEU A 57 12.24 2.82 -12.45
C LEU A 57 12.96 2.53 -11.13
N PHE A 58 12.85 1.30 -10.64
CA PHE A 58 13.42 0.93 -9.36
C PHE A 58 14.95 0.75 -9.39
N ALA A 59 15.51 0.22 -10.48
CA ALA A 59 16.96 0.21 -10.69
C ALA A 59 17.55 1.63 -10.64
N SER A 60 16.82 2.62 -11.19
CA SER A 60 17.26 4.02 -11.17
C SER A 60 17.22 4.68 -9.78
N ALA A 61 16.50 4.09 -8.81
CA ALA A 61 16.22 4.74 -7.55
C ALA A 61 17.39 4.68 -6.55
N PHE A 62 18.28 3.69 -6.66
CA PHE A 62 19.23 3.39 -5.59
C PHE A 62 20.61 2.87 -6.02
N GLY A 63 20.91 2.76 -7.32
CA GLY A 63 22.19 2.16 -7.74
C GLY A 63 22.39 0.75 -7.18
N PHE A 64 21.29 0.04 -6.87
CA PHE A 64 21.34 -1.35 -6.43
C PHE A 64 21.92 -2.20 -7.57
N SER A 65 22.90 -3.04 -7.22
CA SER A 65 23.64 -3.85 -8.18
C SER A 65 22.89 -5.10 -8.64
N ASP A 66 21.78 -5.46 -7.98
CA ASP A 66 20.95 -6.63 -8.28
C ASP A 66 19.48 -6.43 -7.83
N SER A 67 18.60 -7.38 -8.20
CA SER A 67 17.18 -7.44 -7.82
C SER A 67 16.98 -7.05 -6.36
N MET A 68 16.01 -6.16 -6.06
CA MET A 68 15.86 -5.45 -4.77
C MET A 68 15.71 -6.29 -3.49
N ASN A 69 15.89 -7.61 -3.49
CA ASN A 69 15.66 -8.51 -2.35
C ASN A 69 14.28 -8.30 -1.70
N LEU A 70 13.32 -7.80 -2.48
CA LEU A 70 11.93 -7.61 -2.10
C LEU A 70 11.10 -8.72 -2.74
N ARG A 71 10.08 -9.15 -2.02
CA ARG A 71 9.10 -10.08 -2.57
C ARG A 71 8.38 -9.44 -3.76
N TYR A 72 8.02 -10.26 -4.73
CA TYR A 72 7.35 -9.80 -5.95
C TYR A 72 6.05 -9.03 -5.68
N ASP A 73 5.26 -9.48 -4.71
CA ASP A 73 4.00 -8.82 -4.32
C ASP A 73 4.22 -7.43 -3.72
N VAL A 74 5.31 -7.23 -2.97
CA VAL A 74 5.68 -5.91 -2.46
C VAL A 74 6.04 -4.97 -3.61
N LEU A 75 6.81 -5.46 -4.59
CA LEU A 75 7.16 -4.68 -5.78
C LEU A 75 5.93 -4.32 -6.60
N GLU A 76 5.01 -5.27 -6.76
CA GLU A 76 3.75 -5.08 -7.45
C GLU A 76 2.94 -3.95 -6.81
N VAL A 77 2.73 -4.00 -5.50
CA VAL A 77 1.97 -2.98 -4.76
C VAL A 77 2.66 -1.62 -4.86
N LEU A 78 3.99 -1.55 -4.67
CA LEU A 78 4.74 -0.30 -4.79
C LEU A 78 4.60 0.33 -6.18
N MET A 79 4.66 -0.49 -7.23
CA MET A 79 4.49 -0.01 -8.60
C MET A 79 3.06 0.47 -8.85
N ALA A 80 2.06 -0.27 -8.39
CA ALA A 80 0.66 0.12 -8.53
C ALA A 80 0.39 1.46 -7.83
N VAL A 81 0.91 1.65 -6.60
CA VAL A 81 0.81 2.91 -5.86
C VAL A 81 1.54 4.05 -6.59
N ALA A 82 2.75 3.82 -7.10
CA ALA A 82 3.49 4.81 -7.87
C ALA A 82 2.69 5.30 -9.10
N MET A 83 2.10 4.36 -9.85
CA MET A 83 1.26 4.69 -11.00
C MET A 83 0.00 5.48 -10.61
N LEU A 84 -0.70 5.06 -9.55
CA LEU A 84 -1.92 5.73 -9.07
C LEU A 84 -1.67 7.20 -8.73
N HIS A 85 -0.54 7.49 -8.08
CA HIS A 85 -0.22 8.83 -7.59
C HIS A 85 0.71 9.62 -8.52
N TYR A 86 1.03 9.11 -9.71
CA TYR A 86 1.93 9.81 -10.62
C TYR A 86 1.43 11.21 -10.97
N HIS A 87 0.14 11.35 -11.28
CA HIS A 87 -0.43 12.64 -11.65
C HIS A 87 -0.47 13.62 -10.47
N ASP A 88 -0.87 13.14 -9.29
CA ASP A 88 -0.88 13.95 -8.05
C ASP A 88 0.53 14.46 -7.73
N MET A 89 1.53 13.58 -7.88
CA MET A 89 2.93 13.93 -7.67
C MET A 89 3.49 14.88 -8.72
N LEU A 90 3.03 14.75 -9.97
CA LEU A 90 3.39 15.67 -11.05
C LEU A 90 2.88 17.09 -10.76
N GLN A 91 1.69 17.23 -10.17
CA GLN A 91 1.15 18.52 -9.76
C GLN A 91 1.86 19.08 -8.52
N LEU A 92 2.15 18.23 -7.53
CA LEU A 92 2.75 18.67 -6.27
C LEU A 92 4.23 19.04 -6.41
N ALA A 93 5.01 18.24 -7.16
CA ALA A 93 6.44 18.39 -7.30
C ALA A 93 6.91 18.00 -8.73
N PRO A 94 6.67 18.85 -9.74
CA PRO A 94 6.94 18.53 -11.14
C PRO A 94 8.41 18.26 -11.45
N GLU A 95 9.33 18.90 -10.71
CA GLU A 95 10.78 18.74 -10.81
C GLU A 95 11.32 17.73 -9.78
N GLY A 96 10.45 16.96 -9.13
CA GLY A 96 10.84 15.95 -8.16
C GLY A 96 11.61 14.80 -8.82
N PRO A 97 12.58 14.18 -8.12
CA PRO A 97 13.39 13.10 -8.68
C PRO A 97 12.54 11.89 -9.10
N TYR A 98 11.42 11.65 -8.43
CA TYR A 98 10.45 10.63 -8.84
C TYR A 98 9.85 10.92 -10.22
N ILE A 99 9.40 12.16 -10.45
CA ILE A 99 8.75 12.57 -11.70
C ILE A 99 9.74 12.53 -12.87
N GLU A 100 10.95 13.04 -12.68
CA GLU A 100 11.98 12.97 -13.71
C GLU A 100 12.30 11.53 -14.12
N ARG A 101 12.46 10.63 -13.13
CA ARG A 101 12.73 9.20 -13.37
C ARG A 101 11.56 8.53 -14.06
N MET A 102 10.33 8.80 -13.63
CA MET A 102 9.13 8.22 -14.22
C MET A 102 8.97 8.68 -15.68
N LYS A 103 9.08 9.98 -15.99
CA LYS A 103 9.04 10.52 -17.36
C LYS A 103 10.12 9.90 -18.25
N ARG A 104 11.35 9.80 -17.75
CA ARG A 104 12.47 9.17 -18.48
C ARG A 104 12.16 7.72 -18.82
N THR A 105 11.66 6.96 -17.85
CA THR A 105 11.42 5.52 -18.01
C THR A 105 10.22 5.25 -18.92
N ILE A 106 9.14 6.02 -18.80
CA ILE A 106 7.98 5.97 -19.70
C ILE A 106 8.41 6.24 -21.15
N LYS A 107 9.25 7.27 -21.38
CA LYS A 107 9.81 7.57 -22.70
C LYS A 107 10.69 6.45 -23.25
N GLN A 108 11.48 5.78 -22.40
CA GLN A 108 12.34 4.66 -22.79
C GLN A 108 11.54 3.47 -23.34
N PHE A 109 10.37 3.18 -22.76
CA PHE A 109 9.51 2.06 -23.19
C PHE A 109 8.41 2.48 -24.17
N SER A 110 8.47 3.71 -24.72
CA SER A 110 7.46 4.26 -25.63
C SER A 110 6.03 4.17 -25.07
N ILE A 111 5.89 4.32 -23.75
CA ILE A 111 4.59 4.37 -23.08
C ILE A 111 4.11 5.82 -23.17
N THR A 112 2.85 6.01 -23.51
CA THR A 112 2.23 7.33 -23.52
C THR A 112 1.68 7.71 -22.14
N GLU A 113 1.59 9.00 -21.83
CA GLU A 113 0.97 9.44 -20.57
C GLU A 113 -0.50 9.01 -20.48
N THR A 114 -1.19 8.91 -21.62
CA THR A 114 -2.57 8.39 -21.72
C THR A 114 -2.66 6.90 -21.43
N GLU A 115 -1.72 6.08 -21.92
CA GLU A 115 -1.64 4.66 -21.53
C GLU A 115 -1.43 4.53 -20.02
N LEU A 116 -0.47 5.26 -19.44
CA LEU A 116 -0.22 5.21 -18.00
C LEU A 116 -1.46 5.62 -17.19
N ALA A 117 -2.13 6.71 -17.59
CA ALA A 117 -3.35 7.17 -16.96
C ALA A 117 -4.48 6.14 -17.07
N SER A 118 -4.60 5.45 -18.22
CA SER A 118 -5.58 4.39 -18.41
C SER A 118 -5.33 3.21 -17.46
N TRP A 119 -4.07 2.81 -17.27
CA TRP A 119 -3.71 1.73 -16.36
C TRP A 119 -3.95 2.11 -14.90
N ALA A 120 -3.58 3.33 -14.51
CA ALA A 120 -3.85 3.88 -13.19
C ALA A 120 -5.37 3.92 -12.91
N PHE A 121 -6.18 4.32 -13.89
CA PHE A 121 -7.63 4.31 -13.78
C PHE A 121 -8.20 2.89 -13.60
N THR A 122 -7.71 1.90 -14.35
CA THR A 122 -8.10 0.49 -14.20
C THR A 122 -7.79 -0.02 -12.79
N ILE A 123 -6.57 0.22 -12.30
CA ILE A 123 -6.15 -0.16 -10.94
C ILE A 123 -7.03 0.53 -9.89
N HIS A 124 -7.29 1.83 -10.05
CA HIS A 124 -8.12 2.59 -9.12
C HIS A 124 -9.56 2.09 -9.07
N SER A 125 -10.17 1.85 -10.24
CA SER A 125 -11.54 1.35 -10.36
C SER A 125 -11.71 0.00 -9.65
N ASP A 126 -10.78 -0.91 -9.87
CA ASP A 126 -10.73 -2.22 -9.24
C ASP A 126 -10.48 -2.13 -7.72
N LEU A 127 -9.57 -1.26 -7.27
CA LEU A 127 -9.35 -0.98 -5.85
C LEU A 127 -10.63 -0.49 -5.16
N VAL A 128 -11.34 0.46 -5.78
CA VAL A 128 -12.61 1.00 -5.27
C VAL A 128 -13.69 -0.07 -5.27
N ALA A 129 -13.77 -0.91 -6.30
CA ALA A 129 -14.72 -2.01 -6.38
C ALA A 129 -14.48 -3.04 -5.27
N ARG A 130 -13.23 -3.47 -5.05
CA ARG A 130 -12.87 -4.38 -3.95
C ARG A 130 -13.14 -3.78 -2.58
N ARG A 131 -12.90 -2.48 -2.40
CA ARG A 131 -13.22 -1.78 -1.14
C ARG A 131 -14.73 -1.74 -0.86
N LYS A 132 -15.55 -1.65 -1.90
CA LYS A 132 -17.03 -1.62 -1.78
C LYS A 132 -17.65 -3.01 -1.67
N SER A 133 -16.94 -4.07 -2.04
CA SER A 133 -17.43 -5.44 -1.92
C SER A 133 -17.48 -5.82 -0.43
N PRO A 134 -18.66 -6.17 0.12
CA PRO A 134 -18.81 -6.42 1.54
C PRO A 134 -18.28 -7.82 1.88
N ALA A 135 -16.98 -7.94 2.11
CA ALA A 135 -16.48 -9.02 2.96
C ALA A 135 -16.72 -8.61 4.42
N ASN A 136 -17.85 -9.08 4.97
CA ASN A 136 -18.29 -8.98 6.38
C ASN A 136 -18.44 -7.57 6.96
N ALA A 137 -19.56 -6.91 6.60
CA ALA A 137 -20.14 -5.85 7.43
C ALA A 137 -20.84 -6.45 8.66
N GLU A 138 -20.07 -6.96 9.63
CA GLU A 138 -20.56 -7.02 11.01
C GLU A 138 -20.31 -5.66 11.66
N SER A 139 -21.39 -4.86 11.75
CA SER A 139 -21.57 -3.69 12.62
C SER A 139 -20.39 -3.37 13.54
N ALA A 140 -19.45 -2.56 13.05
CA ALA A 140 -18.33 -2.07 13.85
C ALA A 140 -18.67 -0.67 14.37
N THR A 141 -18.99 -0.57 15.66
CA THR A 141 -18.87 0.68 16.40
C THR A 141 -17.41 1.14 16.32
N ALA A 142 -17.17 2.25 15.64
CA ALA A 142 -15.85 2.86 15.52
C ALA A 142 -15.36 3.26 16.92
N LEU A 143 -14.31 2.60 17.40
CA LEU A 143 -13.60 3.04 18.62
C LEU A 143 -12.86 4.32 18.30
N THR A 144 -13.08 5.35 19.12
CA THR A 144 -12.41 6.64 18.96
C THR A 144 -10.99 6.61 19.54
N VAL A 145 -10.18 7.60 19.17
CA VAL A 145 -8.79 7.72 19.67
C VAL A 145 -8.76 7.80 21.20
N ASP A 146 -9.74 8.45 21.81
CA ASP A 146 -9.83 8.57 23.27
C ASP A 146 -10.09 7.22 23.95
N ASP A 147 -10.95 6.38 23.37
CA ASP A 147 -11.23 5.02 23.88
C ASP A 147 -9.96 4.15 23.88
N LEU A 148 -9.09 4.33 22.87
CA LEU A 148 -7.85 3.59 22.74
C LEU A 148 -6.82 4.02 23.78
N VAL A 149 -6.70 5.33 24.04
CA VAL A 149 -5.79 5.90 25.04
C VAL A 149 -6.18 5.42 26.44
N GLU A 150 -7.47 5.36 26.76
CA GLU A 150 -7.96 4.85 28.03
C GLU A 150 -7.66 3.35 28.20
N LYS A 151 -7.83 2.56 27.13
CA LYS A 151 -7.55 1.12 27.12
C LYS A 151 -6.05 0.81 27.24
N GLN A 152 -5.18 1.60 26.62
CA GLN A 152 -3.73 1.45 26.78
C GLN A 152 -3.27 1.88 28.18
N THR A 153 -3.86 2.94 28.74
CA THR A 153 -3.52 3.44 30.08
C THR A 153 -3.87 2.40 31.16
N THR A 154 -5.02 1.74 31.02
CA THR A 154 -5.45 0.67 31.94
C THR A 154 -4.59 -0.59 31.84
N LEU A 155 -4.09 -0.96 30.65
CA LEU A 155 -3.18 -2.10 30.46
C LEU A 155 -1.79 -1.86 31.07
N ILE A 156 -1.31 -0.62 31.11
CA ILE A 156 -0.01 -0.27 31.72
C ILE A 156 -0.08 -0.29 33.25
N GLN A 157 -1.27 -0.12 33.84
CA GLN A 157 -1.48 -0.07 35.29
C GLN A 157 -1.75 -1.45 35.95
N GLN A 158 -1.79 -2.56 35.20
CA GLN A 158 -2.02 -3.95 35.68
C GLN A 158 -0.81 -4.90 35.52
#